data_AF-A0A5Q4DG01-F1
#
_entry.id   AF-A0A5Q4DG01-F1
#
_cell.length_a   1.000
_cell.length_b   1.000
_cell.length_c   1.000
_cell.angle_alpha   90.00
_cell.angle_beta   90.00
_cell.angle_gamma   90.00
#
_symmetry.space_group_name_H-M   'P 1'
#
loop_
_entity.id
_entity.type
_entity.pdbx_description
1 polymer ?
#
loop_
_entity_poly.entity_id
_entity_poly.type
_entity_poly.pdbx_seq_one_letter_code
_entity_poly.pdbx_strand_id
1 'polypeptide(L)'
;MRKPEAHLVFDLDWAMDQSDKNPVYKAQYAHARMCSILRKADADADAAPPAPGSAPLDRLDHPLERELIQKLSTLPETLDRAARGRAPHLVCEWLEQTAGEVNSWYHAGNPARNPELAVLTGDAEIRSARIALTWAVRIALRNALTVLGITAPERMDRADADVAPESENAEIADTDPGAQSAPDPDALPSRPS
;
A
#
# COMPACT_ATOMS: atom_id res chain seq x y z
N MET A 1 -20.50 3.15 -18.91
CA MET A 1 -19.91 2.07 -19.73
C MET A 1 -20.83 1.70 -20.92
N ARG A 2 -20.57 0.63 -21.71
CA ARG A 2 -21.50 0.16 -22.78
C ARG A 2 -22.67 -0.65 -22.18
N LYS A 3 -23.82 -0.67 -22.87
CA LYS A 3 -25.03 -1.42 -22.46
C LYS A 3 -24.92 -2.93 -22.75
N PRO A 4 -25.74 -3.80 -22.12
CA PRO A 4 -25.71 -5.26 -22.33
C PRO A 4 -25.97 -5.70 -23.77
N GLU A 5 -26.67 -4.90 -24.58
CA GLU A 5 -27.02 -5.24 -25.97
C GLU A 5 -25.93 -4.81 -26.97
N ALA A 6 -24.82 -4.24 -26.51
CA ALA A 6 -23.73 -3.79 -27.37
C ALA A 6 -22.88 -4.97 -27.86
N HIS A 7 -22.56 -4.98 -29.16
CA HIS A 7 -21.72 -6.01 -29.76
C HIS A 7 -20.33 -6.04 -29.08
N LEU A 8 -20.03 -7.16 -28.41
CA LEU A 8 -18.73 -7.39 -27.81
C LEU A 8 -17.74 -7.78 -28.92
N VAL A 9 -16.59 -7.12 -28.95
CA VAL A 9 -15.39 -7.62 -29.62
C VAL A 9 -14.45 -8.00 -28.50
N PHE A 10 -14.15 -9.29 -28.37
CA PHE A 10 -13.17 -9.76 -27.40
C PHE A 10 -11.77 -9.57 -28.00
N ASP A 11 -10.99 -8.70 -27.37
CA ASP A 11 -9.61 -8.43 -27.72
C ASP A 11 -8.70 -9.22 -26.76
N LEU A 12 -7.96 -10.19 -27.30
CA LEU A 12 -7.11 -11.08 -26.50
C LEU A 12 -5.86 -10.35 -26.00
N ASP A 13 -5.31 -9.43 -26.78
CA ASP A 13 -4.11 -8.67 -26.40
C ASP A 13 -4.45 -7.70 -25.26
N TRP A 14 -5.63 -7.06 -25.32
CA TRP A 14 -6.15 -6.26 -24.20
C TRP A 14 -6.49 -7.11 -22.97
N ALA A 15 -7.02 -8.33 -23.14
CA ALA A 15 -7.28 -9.25 -22.03
C ALA A 15 -5.99 -9.75 -21.35
N MET A 16 -4.86 -9.78 -22.06
CA MET A 16 -3.54 -10.13 -21.54
C MET A 16 -2.71 -8.92 -21.06
N ASP A 17 -3.17 -7.67 -21.27
CA ASP A 17 -2.43 -6.47 -20.89
C ASP A 17 -2.20 -6.38 -19.37
N GLN A 18 -0.93 -6.23 -18.98
CA GLN A 18 -0.48 -6.10 -17.59
C GLN A 18 -0.12 -4.65 -17.23
N SER A 19 -0.91 -3.70 -17.72
CA SER A 19 -0.75 -2.27 -17.46
C SER A 19 -1.94 -1.67 -16.73
N ASP A 20 -1.79 -0.45 -16.20
CA ASP A 20 -2.90 0.27 -15.54
C ASP A 20 -4.06 0.64 -16.49
N LYS A 21 -3.92 0.38 -17.80
CA LYS A 21 -5.00 0.51 -18.80
C LYS A 21 -5.99 -0.65 -18.75
N ASN A 22 -5.57 -1.81 -18.23
CA ASN A 22 -6.46 -2.94 -17.96
C ASN A 22 -7.07 -2.78 -16.56
N PRO A 23 -8.39 -2.52 -16.43
CA PRO A 23 -9.02 -2.28 -15.13
C PRO A 23 -9.01 -3.53 -14.25
N VAL A 24 -8.96 -4.74 -14.83
CA VAL A 24 -8.86 -5.99 -14.08
C VAL A 24 -7.46 -6.13 -13.47
N TYR A 25 -6.40 -5.97 -14.27
CA TYR A 25 -5.02 -6.01 -13.78
C TYR A 25 -4.80 -4.94 -12.70
N LYS A 26 -5.26 -3.71 -12.92
CA LYS A 26 -5.17 -2.60 -11.96
C LYS A 26 -5.86 -2.91 -10.63
N ALA A 27 -7.05 -3.52 -10.66
CA ALA A 27 -7.79 -3.90 -9.45
C ALA A 27 -7.13 -5.07 -8.69
N GLN A 28 -6.63 -6.08 -9.42
CA GLN A 28 -5.86 -7.19 -8.85
C GLN A 28 -4.54 -6.70 -8.23
N TYR A 29 -3.83 -5.80 -8.90
CA TYR A 29 -2.58 -5.22 -8.43
C TYR A 29 -2.79 -4.34 -7.19
N ALA A 30 -3.88 -3.56 -7.14
CA ALA A 30 -4.28 -2.83 -5.94
C ALA A 30 -4.51 -3.77 -4.74
N HIS A 31 -5.21 -4.90 -4.93
CA HIS A 31 -5.40 -5.93 -3.90
C HIS A 31 -4.06 -6.56 -3.46
N ALA A 32 -3.23 -6.99 -4.41
CA ALA A 32 -1.92 -7.59 -4.13
C ALA A 32 -0.98 -6.61 -3.37
N ARG A 33 -1.02 -5.32 -3.73
CA ARG A 33 -0.28 -4.26 -3.04
C ARG A 33 -0.76 -4.10 -1.59
N MET A 34 -2.06 -4.11 -1.32
CA MET A 34 -2.57 -4.07 0.07
C MET A 34 -2.10 -5.29 0.88
N CYS A 35 -2.18 -6.49 0.31
CA CYS A 35 -1.64 -7.70 0.96
C CYS A 35 -0.13 -7.57 1.25
N SER A 36 0.62 -6.89 0.38
CA SER A 36 2.05 -6.62 0.59
C SER A 36 2.31 -5.62 1.70
N ILE A 37 1.49 -4.58 1.85
CA ILE A 37 1.58 -3.62 2.95
C ILE A 37 1.29 -4.29 4.29
N LEU A 38 0.26 -5.14 4.37
CA LEU A 38 -0.05 -5.90 5.60
C LEU A 38 1.12 -6.79 6.02
N ARG A 39 1.68 -7.57 5.09
CA ARG A 39 2.89 -8.38 5.35
C ARG A 39 4.09 -7.54 5.80
N LYS A 40 4.29 -6.34 5.25
CA LYS A 40 5.34 -5.40 5.70
C LYS A 40 5.04 -4.74 7.06
N ALA A 41 3.82 -4.83 7.57
CA ALA A 41 3.41 -4.35 8.88
C ALA A 41 3.47 -5.42 9.99
N ASP A 42 3.95 -6.63 9.67
CA ASP A 42 3.80 -7.86 10.47
C ASP A 42 2.33 -8.21 10.79
N ALA A 43 1.40 -7.71 9.96
CA ALA A 43 0.00 -8.08 10.00
C ALA A 43 -0.23 -9.22 9.00
N ASP A 44 -0.41 -10.45 9.51
CA ASP A 44 -0.81 -11.59 8.69
C ASP A 44 -2.12 -11.26 7.96
N ALA A 45 -2.07 -11.24 6.63
CA ALA A 45 -3.20 -10.87 5.79
C ALA A 45 -4.35 -11.88 5.89
N ASP A 46 -4.13 -13.12 6.34
CA ASP A 46 -5.19 -14.11 6.52
C ASP A 46 -5.67 -14.26 7.98
N ALA A 47 -5.15 -13.43 8.90
CA ALA A 47 -5.72 -13.27 10.23
C ALA A 47 -7.10 -12.57 10.20
N ALA A 48 -7.73 -12.45 11.37
CA ALA A 48 -8.89 -11.58 11.50
C ALA A 48 -8.47 -10.09 11.35
N PRO A 49 -9.27 -9.25 10.68
CA PRO A 49 -9.02 -7.82 10.65
C PRO A 49 -9.10 -7.22 12.07
N PRO A 50 -8.47 -6.03 12.30
CA PRO A 50 -8.54 -5.34 13.58
C PRO A 50 -9.98 -5.21 14.09
N ALA A 51 -10.17 -5.48 15.39
CA ALA A 51 -11.50 -5.45 15.99
C ALA A 51 -12.10 -4.03 15.95
N PRO A 52 -13.42 -3.87 15.81
CA PRO A 52 -14.06 -2.55 15.84
C PRO A 52 -13.67 -1.77 17.10
N GLY A 53 -13.04 -0.61 16.92
CA GLY A 53 -12.52 0.23 18.01
C GLY A 53 -11.10 -0.10 18.50
N SER A 54 -10.39 -1.08 17.92
CA SER A 54 -9.00 -1.41 18.30
C SER A 54 -7.93 -0.55 17.60
N ALA A 55 -8.33 0.47 16.86
CA ALA A 55 -7.45 1.41 16.17
C ALA A 55 -8.05 2.84 16.25
N PRO A 56 -7.21 3.89 16.36
CA PRO A 56 -7.67 5.27 16.50
C PRO A 56 -8.04 5.84 15.12
N LEU A 57 -9.19 5.42 14.59
CA LEU A 57 -9.67 5.77 13.25
C LEU A 57 -10.01 7.27 13.10
N ASP A 58 -10.16 7.99 14.21
CA ASP A 58 -10.26 9.44 14.29
C ASP A 58 -9.02 10.15 13.72
N ARG A 59 -7.85 9.49 13.75
CA ARG A 59 -6.57 9.99 13.20
C ARG A 59 -6.49 9.97 11.67
N LEU A 60 -7.48 9.42 10.97
CA LEU A 60 -7.55 9.36 9.50
C LEU A 60 -8.10 10.68 8.92
N ASP A 61 -7.34 11.74 9.13
CA ASP A 61 -7.72 13.11 8.81
C ASP A 61 -7.55 13.49 7.33
N HIS A 62 -6.68 12.80 6.58
CA HIS A 62 -6.27 13.26 5.25
C HIS A 62 -7.43 13.11 4.24
N PRO A 63 -7.65 14.09 3.31
CA PRO A 63 -8.76 14.04 2.36
C PRO A 63 -8.85 12.72 1.57
N LEU A 64 -7.73 12.19 1.06
CA LEU A 64 -7.69 10.91 0.34
C LEU A 64 -8.09 9.70 1.22
N GLU A 65 -7.83 9.74 2.53
CA GLU A 65 -8.26 8.69 3.47
C GLU A 65 -9.78 8.78 3.69
N ARG A 66 -10.29 10.01 3.87
CA ARG A 66 -11.72 10.29 4.06
C ARG A 66 -12.55 9.98 2.81
N GLU A 67 -12.02 10.25 1.61
CA GLU A 67 -12.60 9.87 0.32
C GLU A 67 -12.67 8.34 0.17
N LEU A 68 -11.55 7.65 0.43
CA LEU A 68 -11.48 6.19 0.34
C LEU A 68 -12.40 5.50 1.36
N ILE A 69 -12.52 6.01 2.59
CA ILE A 69 -13.48 5.51 3.59
C ILE A 69 -14.92 5.65 3.09
N GLN A 70 -15.28 6.81 2.51
CA GLN A 70 -16.59 7.01 1.90
C GLN A 70 -16.82 6.05 0.73
N LYS A 71 -15.82 5.81 -0.12
CA LYS A 71 -15.92 4.87 -1.23
C LYS A 71 -16.19 3.44 -0.77
N LEU A 72 -15.44 2.97 0.22
CA LEU A 72 -15.58 1.63 0.76
C LEU A 72 -16.98 1.40 1.36
N SER A 73 -17.58 2.43 1.98
CA SER A 73 -18.93 2.32 2.56
C SER A 73 -20.04 2.21 1.50
N THR A 74 -19.80 2.56 0.24
CA THR A 74 -20.78 2.39 -0.86
C THR A 74 -20.86 0.95 -1.41
N LEU A 75 -19.93 0.05 -1.06
CA LEU A 75 -19.89 -1.31 -1.60
C LEU A 75 -21.17 -2.12 -1.32
N PRO A 76 -21.75 -2.16 -0.10
CA PRO A 76 -22.95 -2.95 0.17
C PRO A 76 -24.17 -2.51 -0.64
N GLU A 77 -24.39 -1.19 -0.80
CA GLU A 77 -25.46 -0.65 -1.64
C GLU A 77 -25.22 -0.97 -3.12
N THR A 78 -23.97 -0.88 -3.58
CA THR A 78 -23.59 -1.22 -4.95
C THR A 78 -23.87 -2.69 -5.26
N LEU A 79 -23.53 -3.60 -4.34
CA LEU A 79 -23.80 -5.03 -4.48
C LEU A 79 -25.30 -5.35 -4.48
N ASP A 80 -26.08 -4.74 -3.58
CA ASP A 80 -27.54 -4.89 -3.53
C ASP A 80 -28.22 -4.39 -4.82
N ARG A 81 -27.83 -3.21 -5.31
CA ARG A 81 -28.31 -2.65 -6.59
C ARG A 81 -27.90 -3.51 -7.79
N ALA A 82 -26.66 -4.00 -7.82
CA ALA A 82 -26.18 -4.90 -8.87
C ALA A 82 -26.96 -6.23 -8.87
N ALA A 83 -27.22 -6.81 -7.70
CA ALA A 83 -28.00 -8.05 -7.57
C ALA A 83 -29.46 -7.85 -8.02
N ARG A 84 -30.16 -6.84 -7.48
CA ARG A 84 -31.57 -6.54 -7.82
C ARG A 84 -31.74 -6.21 -9.31
N GLY A 85 -30.82 -5.43 -9.88
CA GLY A 85 -30.84 -5.05 -11.29
C GLY A 85 -30.32 -6.10 -12.26
N ARG A 86 -29.70 -7.20 -11.76
CA ARG A 86 -28.84 -8.12 -12.55
C ARG A 86 -27.81 -7.35 -13.39
N ALA A 87 -27.17 -6.38 -12.74
CA ALA A 87 -26.32 -5.35 -13.33
C ALA A 87 -24.87 -5.46 -12.79
N PRO A 88 -24.12 -6.54 -13.13
CA PRO A 88 -22.76 -6.75 -12.62
C PRO A 88 -21.79 -5.64 -13.03
N HIS A 89 -22.09 -4.91 -14.12
CA HIS A 89 -21.33 -3.75 -14.56
C HIS A 89 -21.18 -2.66 -13.49
N LEU A 90 -22.14 -2.54 -12.55
CA LEU A 90 -22.04 -1.59 -11.43
C LEU A 90 -20.91 -1.96 -10.45
N VAL A 91 -20.65 -3.27 -10.27
CA VAL A 91 -19.52 -3.75 -9.46
C VAL A 91 -18.20 -3.51 -10.17
N CYS A 92 -18.15 -3.65 -11.51
CA CYS A 92 -16.99 -3.29 -12.31
C CYS A 92 -16.67 -1.79 -12.23
N GLU A 93 -17.67 -0.92 -12.39
CA GLU A 93 -17.51 0.54 -12.30
C GLU A 93 -17.05 0.97 -10.89
N TRP A 94 -17.59 0.36 -9.83
CA TRP A 94 -17.11 0.59 -8.46
C TRP A 94 -15.67 0.10 -8.25
N LEU A 95 -15.33 -1.07 -8.78
CA LEU A 95 -14.01 -1.68 -8.62
C LEU A 95 -12.91 -0.88 -9.33
N GLU A 96 -13.15 -0.43 -10.56
CA GLU A 96 -12.22 0.40 -11.34
C GLU A 96 -11.93 1.73 -10.63
N GLN A 97 -12.98 2.39 -10.12
CA GLN A 97 -12.87 3.65 -9.40
C GLN A 97 -12.12 3.47 -8.07
N THR A 98 -12.51 2.48 -7.27
CA THR A 98 -11.86 2.18 -5.97
C THR A 98 -10.38 1.81 -6.17
N ALA A 99 -10.05 1.02 -7.19
CA ALA A 99 -8.65 0.73 -7.54
C ALA A 99 -7.87 1.99 -7.97
N GLY A 100 -8.53 2.97 -8.58
CA GLY A 100 -7.95 4.30 -8.83
C GLY A 100 -7.68 5.09 -7.54
N GLU A 101 -8.67 5.18 -6.66
CA GLU A 101 -8.59 5.92 -5.39
C GLU A 101 -7.53 5.33 -4.45
N VAL A 102 -7.47 4.00 -4.31
CA VAL A 102 -6.42 3.26 -3.57
C VAL A 102 -5.03 3.53 -4.13
N ASN A 103 -4.89 3.59 -5.46
CA ASN A 103 -3.62 3.89 -6.11
C ASN A 103 -3.18 5.34 -5.83
N SER A 104 -4.09 6.31 -5.92
CA SER A 104 -3.85 7.71 -5.59
C SER A 104 -3.43 7.89 -4.13
N TRP A 105 -4.13 7.27 -3.18
CA TRP A 105 -3.76 7.28 -1.75
C TRP A 105 -2.37 6.69 -1.51
N TYR A 106 -2.06 5.52 -2.09
CA TYR A 106 -0.76 4.87 -1.94
C TYR A 106 0.40 5.72 -2.49
N HIS A 107 0.28 6.25 -3.70
CA HIS A 107 1.35 7.08 -4.29
C HIS A 107 1.48 8.46 -3.63
N ALA A 108 0.39 8.99 -3.07
CA ALA A 108 0.45 10.20 -2.23
C ALA A 108 1.19 9.92 -0.91
N GLY A 109 1.04 8.73 -0.33
CA GLY A 109 1.81 8.24 0.82
C GLY A 109 3.21 7.70 0.51
N ASN A 110 3.82 8.09 -0.63
CA ASN A 110 5.19 7.68 -0.96
C ASN A 110 6.19 8.32 0.04
N PRO A 111 6.99 7.55 0.80
CA PRO A 111 7.88 8.10 1.84
C PRO A 111 8.90 9.14 1.35
N ALA A 112 9.32 9.07 0.08
CA ALA A 112 10.26 10.03 -0.51
C ALA A 112 9.60 11.34 -0.99
N ARG A 113 8.27 11.46 -0.90
CA ARG A 113 7.49 12.65 -1.27
C ARG A 113 6.67 13.22 -0.11
N ASN A 114 6.04 12.34 0.66
CA ASN A 114 5.24 12.69 1.82
C ASN A 114 5.27 11.52 2.84
N PRO A 115 6.26 11.48 3.75
CA PRO A 115 6.34 10.44 4.78
C PRO A 115 5.21 10.55 5.81
N GLU A 116 4.58 11.72 5.99
CA GLU A 116 3.46 11.92 6.92
C GLU A 116 2.19 11.19 6.46
N LEU A 117 2.04 10.92 5.16
CA LEU A 117 0.95 10.13 4.58
C LEU A 117 1.30 8.65 4.34
N ALA A 118 2.53 8.23 4.64
CA ALA A 118 2.94 6.83 4.48
C ALA A 118 2.15 5.89 5.43
N VAL A 119 1.76 4.71 4.93
CA VAL A 119 1.03 3.71 5.73
C VAL A 119 1.88 3.19 6.89
N LEU A 120 3.16 2.92 6.62
CA LEU A 120 4.14 2.44 7.61
C LEU A 120 4.90 3.62 8.22
N THR A 121 4.18 4.54 8.84
CA THR A 121 4.76 5.70 9.55
C THR A 121 5.32 5.33 10.93
N GLY A 122 6.15 6.21 11.50
CA GLY A 122 6.71 6.08 12.84
C GLY A 122 5.67 6.26 13.96
N ASP A 123 4.66 7.12 13.74
CA ASP A 123 3.52 7.29 14.66
C ASP A 123 2.72 5.98 14.73
N ALA A 124 2.67 5.37 15.92
CA ALA A 124 2.02 4.07 16.12
C ALA A 124 0.49 4.14 16.04
N GLU A 125 -0.13 5.27 16.39
CA GLU A 125 -1.57 5.49 16.31
C GLU A 125 -2.00 5.61 14.85
N ILE A 126 -1.34 6.51 14.10
CA ILE A 126 -1.62 6.73 12.67
C ILE A 126 -1.29 5.46 11.88
N ARG A 127 -0.17 4.76 12.18
CA ARG A 127 0.15 3.47 11.55
C ARG A 127 -0.94 2.42 11.81
N SER A 128 -1.42 2.30 13.05
CA SER A 128 -2.51 1.36 13.38
C SER A 128 -3.80 1.68 12.62
N ALA A 129 -4.18 2.96 12.58
CA ALA A 129 -5.36 3.41 11.84
C ALA A 129 -5.25 3.17 10.33
N ARG A 130 -4.08 3.42 9.72
CA ARG A 130 -3.84 3.16 8.29
C ARG A 130 -3.78 1.67 7.97
N ILE A 131 -3.24 0.83 8.86
CA ILE A 131 -3.30 -0.63 8.71
C ILE A 131 -4.76 -1.10 8.72
N ALA A 132 -5.61 -0.58 9.61
CA ALA A 132 -7.04 -0.89 9.61
C ALA A 132 -7.75 -0.44 8.32
N LEU A 133 -7.35 0.70 7.73
CA LEU A 133 -7.82 1.11 6.40
C LEU A 133 -7.33 0.16 5.29
N THR A 134 -6.05 -0.24 5.29
CA THR A 134 -5.49 -1.24 4.36
C THR A 134 -6.26 -2.57 4.43
N TRP A 135 -6.64 -3.02 5.62
CA TRP A 135 -7.51 -4.18 5.83
C TRP A 135 -8.88 -4.01 5.18
N ALA A 136 -9.56 -2.89 5.42
CA ALA A 136 -10.86 -2.59 4.83
C ALA A 136 -10.79 -2.58 3.29
N VAL A 137 -9.72 -1.99 2.71
CA VAL A 137 -9.47 -2.01 1.27
C VAL A 137 -9.25 -3.44 0.75
N ARG A 138 -8.37 -4.25 1.38
CA ARG A 138 -8.14 -5.65 0.96
C ARG A 138 -9.46 -6.42 0.92
N ILE A 139 -10.24 -6.36 1.99
CA ILE A 139 -11.51 -7.09 2.12
C ILE A 139 -12.51 -6.63 1.05
N ALA A 140 -12.67 -5.32 0.85
CA ALA A 140 -13.60 -4.77 -0.12
C ALA A 140 -13.24 -5.15 -1.57
N LEU A 141 -11.96 -5.01 -1.96
CA LEU A 141 -11.47 -5.42 -3.28
C LEU A 141 -11.62 -6.94 -3.48
N ARG A 142 -11.23 -7.75 -2.50
CA ARG A 142 -11.36 -9.23 -2.54
C ARG A 142 -12.80 -9.65 -2.73
N ASN A 143 -13.74 -9.03 -2.00
CA ASN A 143 -15.17 -9.33 -2.10
C ASN A 143 -15.74 -8.94 -3.48
N ALA A 144 -15.42 -7.74 -4.00
CA ALA A 144 -15.88 -7.30 -5.31
C ALA A 144 -15.32 -8.17 -6.46
N LEU A 145 -14.02 -8.51 -6.41
CA LEU A 145 -13.38 -9.45 -7.35
C LEU A 145 -14.05 -10.84 -7.30
N THR A 146 -14.29 -11.37 -6.09
CA THR A 146 -14.94 -12.69 -5.90
C THR A 146 -16.36 -12.71 -6.45
N VAL A 147 -17.15 -11.65 -6.25
CA VAL A 147 -18.52 -11.51 -6.81
C VAL A 147 -18.52 -11.49 -8.34
N LEU A 148 -17.46 -10.96 -8.97
CA LEU A 148 -17.28 -10.97 -10.42
C LEU A 148 -16.66 -12.28 -10.95
N GLY A 149 -16.33 -13.25 -10.10
CA GLY A 149 -15.64 -14.49 -10.47
C GLY A 149 -14.16 -14.30 -10.83
N ILE A 150 -13.56 -13.18 -10.43
CA ILE A 150 -12.18 -12.80 -10.73
C ILE A 150 -11.28 -13.17 -9.54
N THR A 151 -10.15 -13.82 -9.80
CA THR A 151 -9.14 -14.13 -8.77
C THR A 151 -8.59 -12.84 -8.13
N ALA A 152 -8.47 -12.83 -6.81
CA ALA A 152 -7.83 -11.75 -6.06
C ALA A 152 -6.43 -12.18 -5.58
N PRO A 153 -5.37 -12.02 -6.41
CA PRO A 153 -4.02 -12.47 -6.06
C PRO A 153 -3.40 -11.62 -4.95
N GLU A 154 -2.55 -12.24 -4.13
CA GLU A 154 -1.90 -11.58 -2.99
C GLU A 154 -0.47 -11.10 -3.26
N ARG A 155 0.10 -11.57 -4.37
CA ARG A 155 1.42 -11.22 -4.88
C ARG A 155 1.27 -11.09 -6.39
N MET A 156 1.79 -10.01 -6.93
CA MET A 156 1.86 -9.73 -8.36
C MET A 156 3.12 -8.92 -8.58
N ASP A 157 4.00 -9.42 -9.44
CA ASP A 157 5.20 -8.70 -9.82
C ASP A 157 4.86 -7.82 -11.03
N ARG A 158 5.11 -6.51 -10.89
CA ARG A 158 4.94 -5.55 -11.97
C ARG A 158 6.27 -5.45 -12.70
N ALA A 159 6.26 -5.71 -14.01
CA ALA A 159 7.50 -5.79 -14.80
C ALA A 159 8.34 -4.49 -14.79
N ASP A 160 7.70 -3.33 -14.60
CA ASP A 160 8.35 -2.02 -14.61
C ASP A 160 7.97 -1.12 -13.42
N ALA A 161 9.02 -0.56 -12.81
CA ALA A 161 9.07 0.76 -12.16
C ALA A 161 8.03 1.11 -11.07
N ASP A 162 8.17 0.54 -9.87
CA ASP A 162 7.75 1.21 -8.61
C ASP A 162 8.69 0.85 -7.43
N VAL A 163 9.93 0.41 -7.73
CA VAL A 163 11.01 0.27 -6.73
C VAL A 163 11.60 1.65 -6.48
N ALA A 164 11.19 2.28 -5.38
CA ALA A 164 12.02 3.32 -4.78
C ALA A 164 13.37 2.69 -4.42
N PRO A 165 14.51 3.33 -4.72
CA PRO A 165 15.82 2.71 -4.54
C PRO A 165 16.01 2.33 -3.07
N GLU A 166 16.14 1.03 -2.83
CA GLU A 166 16.46 0.52 -1.50
C GLU A 166 17.86 1.04 -1.16
N SER A 167 17.95 1.87 -0.12
CA SER A 167 19.19 2.54 0.26
C SER A 167 20.15 1.51 0.86
N GLU A 168 21.04 1.01 0.01
CA GLU A 168 21.97 -0.06 0.32
C GLU A 168 22.90 0.34 1.48
N ASN A 169 22.78 -0.40 2.59
CA ASN A 169 23.62 -0.45 3.79
C ASN A 169 24.46 0.79 4.14
N ALA A 170 24.03 1.51 5.18
CA ALA A 170 24.95 2.33 5.96
C ALA A 170 25.90 1.40 6.75
N GLU A 171 27.15 1.25 6.29
CA GLU A 171 28.20 0.64 7.12
C GLU A 171 28.46 1.52 8.35
N ILE A 172 28.15 0.97 9.52
CA ILE A 172 28.41 1.63 10.81
C ILE A 172 29.90 1.50 11.10
N ALA A 173 30.65 2.58 10.91
CA ALA A 173 32.01 2.70 11.39
C ALA A 173 32.00 2.77 12.93
N ASP A 174 32.23 1.61 13.56
CA ASP A 174 32.24 1.47 15.03
C ASP A 174 33.31 2.36 15.67
N THR A 175 32.99 2.95 16.83
CA THR A 175 33.79 3.99 17.49
C THR A 175 34.06 3.59 18.95
N ASP A 176 35.09 2.77 19.15
CA ASP A 176 35.49 2.26 20.48
C ASP A 176 36.23 3.33 21.33
N PRO A 177 35.77 3.67 22.55
CA PRO A 177 36.40 4.70 23.39
C PRO A 177 37.05 4.14 24.68
N GLY A 178 38.38 3.99 24.70
CA GLY A 178 39.14 3.65 25.93
C GLY A 178 40.66 3.74 25.78
N ALA A 179 41.31 4.89 25.97
CA ALA A 179 41.67 5.51 27.26
C ALA A 179 42.74 4.75 28.09
N GLN A 180 43.98 5.26 28.08
CA GLN A 180 44.96 5.12 29.18
C GLN A 180 46.04 6.22 29.13
N SER A 181 46.76 6.42 30.25
CA SER A 181 47.48 7.67 30.57
C SER A 181 48.99 7.64 30.32
N ALA A 182 49.56 8.85 30.11
CA ALA A 182 50.98 9.22 30.25
C ALA A 182 51.44 9.20 31.74
N PRO A 183 52.70 9.51 32.15
CA PRO A 183 53.82 10.21 31.48
C PRO A 183 55.15 9.37 31.50
N ASP A 184 56.42 9.84 31.57
CA ASP A 184 57.10 11.12 31.90
C ASP A 184 58.53 11.19 31.23
N PRO A 185 59.58 12.00 31.60
CA PRO A 185 60.48 12.62 30.59
C PRO A 185 62.02 12.41 30.74
N ASP A 186 62.76 12.74 29.68
CA ASP A 186 64.19 13.15 29.63
C ASP A 186 64.47 13.69 28.20
N ALA A 187 65.43 14.54 27.84
CA ALA A 187 66.26 15.58 28.46
C ALA A 187 67.21 16.09 27.35
N LEU A 188 67.17 17.38 27.01
CA LEU A 188 68.22 18.10 26.25
C LEU A 188 69.35 18.56 27.23
N PRO A 189 70.47 19.23 26.83
CA PRO A 189 70.99 19.58 25.50
C PRO A 189 72.52 19.38 25.25
N SER A 190 72.93 19.25 23.98
CA SER A 190 74.32 19.52 23.49
C SER A 190 74.27 20.06 22.06
N ARG A 191 74.28 21.38 21.80
CA ARG A 191 75.41 22.33 21.60
C ARG A 191 76.29 22.11 20.34
N PRO A 192 76.75 23.20 19.66
CA PRO A 192 77.20 23.14 18.26
C PRO A 192 78.72 23.23 18.05
N SER A 193 79.14 23.08 16.79
CA SER A 193 80.37 23.59 16.18
C SER A 193 80.08 23.98 14.73
#